data_AF-A0A7Y3EYJ9-F1
#
_entry.id   AF-A0A7Y3EYJ9-F1
#
_cell.length_a   1.000
_cell.length_b   1.000
_cell.length_c   1.000
_cell.angle_alpha   90.00
_cell.angle_beta   90.00
_cell.angle_gamma   90.00
#
_symmetry.space_group_name_H-M   'P 1'
#
loop_
_entity.id
_entity.type
_entity.pdbx_description
1 polymer ?
#
loop_
_entity_poly.entity_id
_entity_poly.type
_entity_poly.pdbx_seq_one_letter_code
_entity_poly.pdbx_strand_id
1 'polypeptide(L)'
;SFIMKAFDMSIGSAGLTLAAARLAGYDADISLTSPIDRAHFFPTQAVACFLLVFDRRTRKVLGLQGVGPMGDGILARINGAAPLLCEGGSIEDFNNIELAYAPPFSAAIDSVNAAAYVAENLCDHRLRKIDIREYFAYMEDMSSQPDWVMLDVRHVKQAAPYVEKFGSDRWISLPYNEIRDRYRELPEDKTMIIICNAGSRSYEIQRFLDYEGYDNSFVLAGGINVVRRMNISWLPQSTR
;
A
#
# COMPACT_ATOMS: atom_id res chain seq x y z
N SER A 1 -14.23 18.85 -0.85
CA SER A 1 -14.04 17.55 -0.17
C SER A 1 -15.38 17.00 0.28
N PHE A 2 -15.51 15.69 0.45
CA PHE A 2 -16.70 15.06 1.05
C PHE A 2 -16.31 13.91 1.98
N ILE A 3 -17.23 13.56 2.87
CA ILE A 3 -17.20 12.36 3.71
C ILE A 3 -18.59 11.72 3.67
N MET A 4 -18.65 10.40 3.62
CA MET A 4 -19.88 9.63 3.55
C MET A 4 -19.79 8.41 4.45
N LYS A 5 -20.87 8.13 5.17
CA LYS A 5 -21.07 6.86 5.87
C LYS A 5 -21.63 5.82 4.89
N ALA A 6 -20.98 4.67 4.79
CA ALA A 6 -21.45 3.50 4.05
C ALA A 6 -21.49 2.32 5.02
N PHE A 7 -22.67 2.01 5.57
CA PHE A 7 -22.83 1.00 6.62
C PHE A 7 -21.93 1.25 7.84
N ASP A 8 -20.94 0.38 8.04
CA ASP A 8 -19.91 0.37 9.09
C ASP A 8 -18.58 0.99 8.62
N MET A 9 -18.60 1.70 7.48
CA MET A 9 -17.42 2.32 6.88
C MET A 9 -17.57 3.83 6.71
N SER A 10 -16.44 4.52 6.77
CA SER A 10 -16.29 5.91 6.34
C SER A 10 -15.58 5.95 4.98
N ILE A 11 -16.11 6.72 4.03
CA ILE A 11 -15.51 6.96 2.72
C ILE A 11 -15.35 8.46 2.55
N GLY A 12 -14.14 8.93 2.25
CA GLY A 12 -13.86 10.35 2.10
C GLY A 12 -12.95 10.64 0.92
N SER A 13 -13.08 11.86 0.38
CA SER A 13 -12.24 12.31 -0.73
C SER A 13 -12.09 13.84 -0.77
N ALA A 14 -10.90 14.28 -1.19
CA ALA A 14 -10.58 15.65 -1.56
C ALA A 14 -9.71 15.66 -2.83
N GLY A 15 -9.83 16.71 -3.64
CA GLY A 15 -9.07 16.84 -4.89
C GLY A 15 -9.51 15.90 -6.01
N LEU A 16 -8.60 15.59 -6.91
CA LEU A 16 -8.83 14.78 -8.11
C LEU A 16 -8.72 13.28 -7.84
N THR A 17 -9.50 12.50 -8.58
CA THR A 17 -9.25 11.06 -8.73
C THR A 17 -8.12 10.82 -9.73
N LEU A 18 -7.51 9.63 -9.73
CA LEU A 18 -6.49 9.27 -10.73
C LEU A 18 -7.02 9.45 -12.16
N ALA A 19 -8.25 9.00 -12.42
CA ALA A 19 -8.89 9.15 -13.73
C ALA A 19 -9.08 10.62 -14.12
N ALA A 20 -9.56 11.45 -13.19
CA ALA A 20 -9.75 12.88 -13.43
C ALA A 20 -8.41 13.61 -13.63
N ALA A 21 -7.38 13.27 -12.86
CA ALA A 21 -6.04 13.83 -13.01
C ALA A 21 -5.43 13.49 -14.38
N ARG A 22 -5.52 12.23 -14.82
CA ARG A 22 -5.07 11.83 -16.16
C ARG A 22 -5.85 12.55 -17.26
N LEU A 23 -7.16 12.68 -17.13
CA LEU A 23 -8.00 13.42 -18.09
C LEU A 23 -7.62 14.91 -18.16
N ALA A 24 -7.20 15.49 -17.05
CA ALA A 24 -6.71 16.86 -16.96
C ALA A 24 -5.27 17.05 -17.49
N GLY A 25 -4.62 15.99 -17.98
CA GLY A 25 -3.29 16.06 -18.61
C GLY A 25 -2.10 15.99 -17.64
N TYR A 26 -2.32 15.59 -16.38
CA TYR A 26 -1.24 15.31 -15.44
C TYR A 26 -0.58 13.96 -15.73
N ASP A 27 0.73 13.85 -15.50
CA ASP A 27 1.43 12.57 -15.43
C ASP A 27 1.16 11.92 -14.06
N ALA A 28 -0.10 11.48 -13.88
CA ALA A 28 -0.61 11.10 -12.57
C ALA A 28 -0.36 9.62 -12.23
N ASP A 29 0.16 9.40 -11.03
CA ASP A 29 0.24 8.11 -10.35
C ASP A 29 -0.38 8.21 -8.94
N ILE A 30 -0.49 7.06 -8.26
CA ILE A 30 -1.07 6.94 -6.93
C ILE A 30 -0.09 6.33 -5.94
N SER A 31 -0.11 6.77 -4.68
CA SER A 31 0.36 5.93 -3.58
C SER A 31 -0.85 5.28 -2.93
N LEU A 32 -0.75 3.98 -2.66
CA LEU A 32 -1.79 3.19 -2.01
C LEU A 32 -1.23 2.61 -0.72
N THR A 33 -1.80 3.01 0.40
CA THR A 33 -1.35 2.61 1.74
C THR A 33 -2.50 2.07 2.56
N SER A 34 -2.19 1.23 3.54
CA SER A 34 -3.17 0.67 4.48
C SER A 34 -2.69 0.73 5.93
N PRO A 35 -2.36 1.92 6.45
CA PRO A 35 -1.94 2.09 7.83
C PRO A 35 -3.07 1.76 8.81
N ILE A 36 -2.71 1.63 10.07
CA ILE A 36 -3.65 1.67 11.18
C ILE A 36 -3.99 3.14 11.49
N ASP A 37 -5.24 3.43 11.83
CA ASP A 37 -5.76 4.80 12.00
C ASP A 37 -5.37 5.46 13.34
N ARG A 38 -4.93 4.65 14.31
CA ARG A 38 -4.49 5.04 15.66
C ARG A 38 -3.16 4.38 15.99
N ALA A 39 -2.59 4.69 17.15
CA ALA A 39 -1.38 4.01 17.59
C ALA A 39 -1.59 2.49 17.68
N HIS A 40 -0.57 1.71 17.30
CA HIS A 40 -0.66 0.24 17.18
C HIS A 40 -1.04 -0.49 18.47
N PHE A 41 -0.77 0.11 19.62
CA PHE A 41 -1.12 -0.41 20.93
C PHE A 41 -2.48 0.07 21.44
N PHE A 42 -3.19 0.94 20.69
CA PHE A 42 -4.47 1.48 21.13
C PHE A 42 -5.62 0.50 20.80
N PRO A 43 -6.55 0.23 21.73
CA PRO A 43 -7.54 -0.86 21.58
C PRO A 43 -8.47 -0.73 20.37
N THR A 44 -8.80 0.50 19.96
CA THR A 44 -9.75 0.76 18.86
C THR A 44 -9.05 1.03 17.52
N GLN A 45 -7.75 0.73 17.41
CA GLN A 45 -7.04 0.86 16.14
C GLN A 45 -7.64 -0.08 15.10
N ALA A 46 -7.68 0.40 13.86
CA ALA A 46 -8.12 -0.39 12.74
C ALA A 46 -7.42 0.07 11.46
N VAL A 47 -7.32 -0.84 10.50
CA VAL A 47 -6.71 -0.53 9.22
C VAL A 47 -7.63 0.36 8.37
N ALA A 48 -7.10 1.50 7.96
CA ALA A 48 -7.67 2.43 7.00
C ALA A 48 -6.81 2.44 5.73
N CYS A 49 -7.44 2.50 4.56
CA CYS A 49 -6.75 2.57 3.28
C CYS A 49 -6.82 3.98 2.73
N PHE A 50 -5.68 4.49 2.24
CA PHE A 50 -5.57 5.80 1.64
C PHE A 50 -4.95 5.71 0.25
N LEU A 51 -5.52 6.47 -0.67
CA LEU A 51 -5.04 6.64 -2.04
C LEU A 51 -4.73 8.12 -2.24
N LEU A 52 -3.44 8.46 -2.35
CA LEU A 52 -2.97 9.81 -2.65
C LEU A 52 -2.61 9.87 -4.13
N VAL A 53 -3.20 10.81 -4.86
CA VAL A 53 -2.95 11.04 -6.29
C VAL A 53 -1.94 12.16 -6.41
N PHE A 54 -0.89 11.98 -7.22
CA PHE A 54 0.15 12.98 -7.41
C PHE A 54 0.61 13.04 -8.87
N ASP A 55 1.10 14.21 -9.30
CA ASP A 55 1.79 14.38 -10.60
C ASP A 55 3.26 14.01 -10.43
N ARG A 56 3.74 13.01 -11.18
CA ARG A 56 5.14 12.56 -11.15
C ARG A 56 6.11 13.65 -11.61
N ARG A 57 5.69 14.50 -12.55
CA ARG A 57 6.54 15.54 -13.13
C ARG A 57 6.76 16.70 -12.18
N THR A 58 5.69 17.19 -11.56
CA THR A 58 5.76 18.39 -10.72
C THR A 58 5.78 18.07 -9.23
N ARG A 59 5.65 16.80 -8.85
CA ARG A 59 5.52 16.33 -7.46
C ARG A 59 4.35 16.97 -6.71
N LYS A 60 3.33 17.47 -7.42
CA LYS A 60 2.15 18.07 -6.80
C LYS A 60 1.19 16.98 -6.34
N VAL A 61 0.63 17.13 -5.15
CA VAL A 61 -0.47 16.28 -4.71
C VAL A 61 -1.76 16.82 -5.31
N LEU A 62 -2.48 15.94 -6.02
CA LEU A 62 -3.68 16.28 -6.77
C LEU A 62 -4.95 15.87 -6.04
N GLY A 63 -4.87 14.87 -5.16
CA GLY A 63 -6.02 14.42 -4.37
C GLY A 63 -5.67 13.38 -3.32
N LEU A 64 -6.58 13.21 -2.37
CA LEU A 64 -6.53 12.18 -1.34
C LEU A 64 -7.90 11.53 -1.21
N GLN A 65 -7.92 10.20 -1.15
CA GLN A 65 -9.10 9.38 -0.90
C GLN A 65 -8.82 8.46 0.26
N GLY A 66 -9.85 8.16 1.05
CA GLY A 66 -9.74 7.31 2.22
C GLY A 66 -10.96 6.42 2.40
N VAL A 67 -10.71 5.18 2.81
CA VAL A 67 -11.74 4.24 3.23
C VAL A 67 -11.30 3.52 4.50
N GLY A 68 -12.17 3.43 5.48
CA GLY A 68 -11.86 2.79 6.76
C GLY A 68 -13.13 2.54 7.57
N PRO A 69 -13.00 2.07 8.82
CA PRO A 69 -14.14 1.90 9.70
C PRO A 69 -14.92 3.20 9.91
N MET A 70 -16.19 3.06 10.30
CA MET A 70 -16.99 4.20 10.70
C MET A 70 -16.36 4.89 11.92
N GLY A 71 -16.02 6.17 11.78
CA GLY A 71 -15.34 6.93 12.82
C GLY A 71 -14.78 8.25 12.33
N ASP A 72 -13.88 8.83 13.11
CA ASP A 72 -13.22 10.11 12.84
C ASP A 72 -11.94 9.99 12.00
N GLY A 73 -11.36 8.78 11.90
CA GLY A 73 -10.06 8.55 11.27
C GLY A 73 -9.97 9.08 9.83
N ILE A 74 -10.95 8.74 8.97
CA ILE A 74 -10.99 9.21 7.58
C ILE A 74 -11.29 10.70 7.50
N LEU A 75 -12.25 11.18 8.29
CA LEU A 75 -12.62 12.60 8.34
C LEU A 75 -11.40 13.48 8.67
N ALA A 76 -10.63 13.10 9.69
CA ALA A 76 -9.46 13.84 10.14
C ALA A 76 -8.41 13.99 9.03
N ARG A 77 -8.13 12.93 8.25
CA ARG A 77 -7.11 12.97 7.20
C ARG A 77 -7.56 13.71 5.96
N ILE A 78 -8.83 13.57 5.58
CA ILE A 78 -9.40 14.35 4.47
C ILE A 78 -9.40 15.85 4.81
N ASN A 79 -9.76 16.22 6.05
CA ASN A 79 -9.74 17.61 6.48
C ASN A 79 -8.31 18.16 6.66
N GLY A 80 -7.35 17.34 7.08
CA GLY A 80 -5.94 17.73 7.15
C GLY A 80 -5.32 17.96 5.77
N ALA A 81 -5.66 17.12 4.78
CA ALA A 81 -5.15 17.22 3.42
C ALA A 81 -5.79 18.35 2.59
N ALA A 82 -7.07 18.65 2.81
CA ALA A 82 -7.83 19.55 1.94
C ALA A 82 -7.24 20.96 1.80
N PRO A 83 -6.76 21.64 2.86
CA PRO A 83 -6.12 22.95 2.73
C PRO A 83 -4.86 22.91 1.86
N LEU A 84 -3.98 21.92 2.05
CA LEU A 84 -2.76 21.78 1.25
C LEU A 84 -3.07 21.51 -0.23
N LEU A 85 -4.15 20.76 -0.52
CA LEU A 85 -4.62 20.56 -1.89
C LEU A 85 -5.06 21.88 -2.53
N CYS A 86 -5.77 22.75 -1.78
CA CYS A 86 -6.20 24.07 -2.27
C CYS A 86 -5.00 24.98 -2.61
N GLU A 87 -3.94 24.93 -1.81
CA GLU A 87 -2.70 25.68 -2.04
C GLU A 87 -1.80 25.05 -3.12
N GLY A 88 -2.19 23.88 -3.67
CA GLY A 88 -1.40 23.17 -4.68
C GLY A 88 -0.11 22.56 -4.13
N GLY A 89 -0.16 22.08 -2.89
CA GLY A 89 0.98 21.51 -2.15
C GLY A 89 1.68 20.36 -2.87
N SER A 90 2.99 20.31 -2.66
CA SER A 90 3.89 19.26 -3.13
C SER A 90 3.85 18.01 -2.25
N ILE A 91 4.41 16.91 -2.72
CA ILE A 91 4.62 15.70 -1.90
C ILE A 91 5.41 16.05 -0.63
N GLU A 92 6.40 16.94 -0.72
CA GLU A 92 7.21 17.41 0.40
C GLU A 92 6.39 18.16 1.45
N ASP A 93 5.40 18.96 1.04
CA ASP A 93 4.51 19.65 1.97
C ASP A 93 3.65 18.64 2.74
N PHE A 94 3.19 17.58 2.07
CA PHE A 94 2.43 16.49 2.71
C PHE A 94 3.32 15.57 3.55
N ASN A 95 4.61 15.42 3.22
CA ASN A 95 5.58 14.73 4.07
C ASN A 95 5.77 15.47 5.40
N ASN A 96 5.84 16.81 5.34
CA ASN A 96 6.16 17.67 6.49
C ASN A 96 4.93 18.24 7.20
N ILE A 97 3.71 17.90 6.79
CA ILE A 97 2.51 18.38 7.46
C ILE A 97 2.50 17.90 8.92
N GLU A 98 2.35 18.84 9.84
CA GLU A 98 2.22 18.57 11.27
C GLU A 98 0.74 18.37 11.62
N LEU A 99 0.38 17.13 12.00
CA LEU A 99 -0.96 16.77 12.43
C LEU A 99 -0.98 16.44 13.92
N ALA A 100 -2.06 16.79 14.59
CA ALA A 100 -2.21 16.54 16.02
C ALA A 100 -2.13 15.03 16.32
N TYR A 101 -1.34 14.69 17.34
CA TYR A 101 -1.09 13.31 17.74
C TYR A 101 -1.37 13.09 19.23
N ALA A 102 -2.17 12.05 19.50
CA ALA A 102 -2.13 11.25 20.71
C ALA A 102 -2.59 9.82 20.36
N PRO A 103 -2.22 8.78 21.15
CA PRO A 103 -2.52 7.39 20.83
C PRO A 103 -3.98 7.08 20.44
N PRO A 104 -5.01 7.70 21.06
CA PRO A 104 -6.39 7.48 20.69
C PRO A 104 -6.80 8.04 19.34
N PHE A 105 -6.02 8.91 18.69
CA PHE A 105 -6.46 9.68 17.51
C PHE A 105 -5.56 9.48 16.27
N SER A 106 -4.27 9.24 16.48
CA SER A 106 -3.30 9.09 15.38
C SER A 106 -2.12 8.20 15.77
N ALA A 107 -1.27 7.90 14.79
CA ALA A 107 0.06 7.33 14.96
C ALA A 107 1.11 8.46 14.87
N ALA A 108 2.34 8.18 15.35
CA ALA A 108 3.42 9.17 15.33
C ALA A 108 3.79 9.62 13.90
N ILE A 109 3.67 8.70 12.94
CA ILE A 109 3.66 9.02 11.50
C ILE A 109 2.19 8.93 11.08
N ASP A 110 1.57 10.07 10.74
CA ASP A 110 0.18 10.07 10.30
C ASP A 110 0.05 9.33 8.96
N SER A 111 -1.16 8.84 8.70
CA SER A 111 -1.50 8.21 7.42
C SER A 111 -1.29 9.13 6.22
N VAL A 112 -1.46 10.44 6.38
CA VAL A 112 -1.15 11.42 5.32
C VAL A 112 0.34 11.47 5.04
N ASN A 113 1.19 11.57 6.06
CA ASN A 113 2.65 11.54 5.89
C ASN A 113 3.08 10.22 5.26
N ALA A 114 2.54 9.09 5.72
CA ALA A 114 2.87 7.77 5.17
C ALA A 114 2.51 7.64 3.67
N ALA A 115 1.34 8.15 3.26
CA ALA A 115 0.95 8.17 1.85
C ALA A 115 1.87 9.04 1.01
N ALA A 116 2.31 10.19 1.54
CA ALA A 116 3.24 11.08 0.87
C ALA A 116 4.66 10.48 0.78
N TYR A 117 5.18 9.81 1.82
CA TYR A 117 6.46 9.11 1.76
C TYR A 117 6.49 8.02 0.68
N VAL A 118 5.38 7.30 0.50
CA VAL A 118 5.27 6.32 -0.59
C VAL A 118 5.27 7.02 -1.96
N ALA A 119 4.57 8.14 -2.10
CA ALA A 119 4.58 8.92 -3.34
C ALA A 119 5.99 9.47 -3.68
N GLU A 120 6.71 9.97 -2.67
CA GLU A 120 8.11 10.38 -2.80
C GLU A 120 8.98 9.21 -3.29
N ASN A 121 8.90 8.04 -2.63
CA ASN A 121 9.70 6.88 -3.02
C ASN A 121 9.40 6.40 -4.45
N LEU A 122 8.16 6.56 -4.93
CA LEU A 122 7.78 6.27 -6.32
C LEU A 122 8.37 7.29 -7.30
N CYS A 123 8.32 8.59 -6.96
CA CYS A 123 8.91 9.65 -7.79
C CYS A 123 10.43 9.52 -7.88
N ASP A 124 11.07 9.13 -6.78
CA ASP A 124 12.53 9.03 -6.68
C ASP A 124 13.05 7.65 -7.12
N HIS A 125 12.19 6.81 -7.68
CA HIS A 125 12.52 5.46 -8.15
C HIS A 125 13.14 4.55 -7.06
N ARG A 126 12.89 4.86 -5.78
CA ARG A 126 13.31 4.04 -4.64
C ARG A 126 12.38 2.84 -4.43
N LEU A 127 11.12 2.97 -4.84
CA LEU A 127 10.08 1.95 -4.76
C LEU A 127 9.59 1.59 -6.17
N ARG A 128 9.58 0.29 -6.50
CA ARG A 128 8.88 -0.27 -7.65
C ARG A 128 7.66 -1.02 -7.15
N LYS A 129 6.47 -0.68 -7.64
CA LYS A 129 5.20 -1.32 -7.28
C LYS A 129 4.55 -1.95 -8.51
N ILE A 130 3.77 -3.00 -8.29
CA ILE A 130 2.82 -3.48 -9.29
C ILE A 130 1.49 -2.73 -9.16
N ASP A 131 0.84 -2.42 -10.27
CA ASP A 131 -0.53 -1.89 -10.24
C ASP A 131 -1.47 -2.97 -9.68
N ILE A 132 -2.40 -2.59 -8.80
CA ILE A 132 -3.25 -3.57 -8.13
C ILE A 132 -4.21 -4.29 -9.09
N ARG A 133 -4.62 -3.64 -10.19
CA ARG A 133 -5.47 -4.27 -11.21
C ARG A 133 -4.66 -5.25 -12.04
N GLU A 134 -3.42 -4.89 -12.36
CA GLU A 134 -2.47 -5.80 -13.02
C GLU A 134 -2.21 -7.03 -12.16
N TYR A 135 -1.95 -6.85 -10.87
CA TYR A 135 -1.80 -7.96 -9.93
C TYR A 135 -3.04 -8.86 -9.88
N PHE A 136 -4.25 -8.30 -9.88
CA PHE A 136 -5.47 -9.12 -9.90
C PHE A 136 -5.64 -9.90 -11.20
N ALA A 137 -5.29 -9.30 -12.35
CA ALA A 137 -5.28 -10.03 -13.61
C ALA A 137 -4.30 -11.23 -13.56
N TYR A 138 -3.12 -11.06 -12.96
CA TYR A 138 -2.14 -12.14 -12.80
C TYR A 138 -2.67 -13.27 -11.91
N MET A 139 -3.43 -12.94 -10.86
CA MET A 139 -4.03 -13.92 -9.96
C MET A 139 -5.26 -14.62 -10.55
N GLU A 140 -6.04 -13.94 -11.40
CA GLU A 140 -7.20 -14.52 -12.09
C GLU A 140 -6.78 -15.53 -13.16
N ASP A 141 -5.69 -15.26 -13.88
CA ASP A 141 -5.09 -16.19 -14.83
C ASP A 141 -3.58 -16.28 -14.63
N MET A 142 -3.16 -17.14 -13.70
CA MET A 142 -1.75 -17.36 -13.40
C MET A 142 -0.97 -18.02 -14.55
N SER A 143 -1.67 -18.57 -15.54
CA SER A 143 -1.04 -19.18 -16.73
C SER A 143 -0.66 -18.13 -17.77
N SER A 144 -1.35 -16.99 -17.79
CA SER A 144 -1.05 -15.86 -18.68
C SER A 144 0.31 -15.22 -18.43
N GLN A 145 0.85 -15.40 -17.22
CA GLN A 145 2.14 -14.86 -16.78
C GLN A 145 2.90 -15.96 -16.01
N PRO A 146 3.72 -16.78 -16.68
CA PRO A 146 4.43 -17.89 -16.02
C PRO A 146 5.60 -17.40 -15.15
N ASP A 147 6.22 -16.28 -15.51
CA ASP A 147 7.54 -15.88 -15.01
C ASP A 147 7.49 -14.93 -13.81
N TRP A 148 6.59 -15.20 -12.86
CA TRP A 148 6.51 -14.46 -11.61
C TRP A 148 6.15 -15.33 -10.41
N VAL A 149 6.58 -14.88 -9.22
CA VAL A 149 6.28 -15.53 -7.93
C VAL A 149 5.86 -14.49 -6.91
N MET A 150 5.02 -14.92 -5.96
CA MET A 150 4.81 -14.16 -4.73
C MET A 150 5.94 -14.43 -3.75
N LEU A 151 6.49 -13.36 -3.18
CA LEU A 151 7.39 -13.41 -2.04
C LEU A 151 6.66 -12.85 -0.82
N ASP A 152 6.16 -13.75 0.04
CA ASP A 152 5.44 -13.39 1.24
C ASP A 152 6.38 -13.33 2.44
N VAL A 153 6.65 -12.10 2.88
CA VAL A 153 7.57 -11.81 3.98
C VAL A 153 6.87 -11.74 5.34
N ARG A 154 5.61 -12.18 5.42
CA ARG A 154 4.87 -12.29 6.69
C ARG A 154 5.35 -13.49 7.50
N HIS A 155 4.84 -13.61 8.73
CA HIS A 155 5.10 -14.78 9.55
C HIS A 155 4.57 -16.05 8.86
N VAL A 156 5.28 -17.18 8.97
CA VAL A 156 4.97 -18.45 8.28
C VAL A 156 3.49 -18.84 8.42
N LYS A 157 2.91 -18.75 9.62
CA LYS A 157 1.47 -19.02 9.86
C LYS A 157 0.51 -18.17 9.02
N GLN A 158 0.88 -16.93 8.67
CA GLN A 158 0.06 -16.05 7.84
C GLN A 158 0.20 -16.38 6.34
N ALA A 159 1.37 -16.87 5.93
CA ALA A 159 1.66 -17.26 4.55
C ALA A 159 1.17 -18.69 4.24
N ALA A 160 1.15 -19.59 5.22
CA ALA A 160 0.84 -21.01 5.04
C ALA A 160 -0.44 -21.31 4.22
N PRO A 161 -1.60 -20.64 4.46
CA PRO A 161 -2.81 -20.89 3.66
C PRO A 161 -2.66 -20.54 2.17
N TYR A 162 -1.74 -19.62 1.85
CA TYR A 162 -1.46 -19.22 0.48
C TYR A 162 -0.50 -20.23 -0.18
N VAL A 163 0.53 -20.67 0.55
CA VAL A 163 1.44 -21.73 0.10
C VAL A 163 0.66 -23.02 -0.16
N GLU A 164 -0.26 -23.41 0.72
CA GLU A 164 -1.10 -24.60 0.56
C GLU A 164 -1.99 -24.50 -0.70
N LYS A 165 -2.54 -23.31 -0.97
CA LYS A 165 -3.46 -23.10 -2.09
C LYS A 165 -2.74 -22.98 -3.44
N PHE A 166 -1.60 -22.29 -3.49
CA PHE A 166 -0.92 -21.93 -4.74
C PHE A 166 0.36 -22.73 -5.00
N GLY A 167 0.86 -23.48 -4.02
CA GLY A 167 2.14 -24.20 -4.10
C GLY A 167 3.35 -23.31 -3.81
N SER A 168 4.41 -23.92 -3.27
CA SER A 168 5.66 -23.22 -2.91
C SER A 168 6.41 -22.64 -4.11
N ASP A 169 6.22 -23.20 -5.31
CA ASP A 169 6.87 -22.72 -6.54
C ASP A 169 6.29 -21.39 -7.03
N ARG A 170 5.08 -21.05 -6.57
CA ARG A 170 4.36 -19.84 -6.93
C ARG A 170 4.22 -18.86 -5.77
N TRP A 171 4.09 -19.37 -4.54
CA TRP A 171 3.97 -18.57 -3.33
C TRP A 171 5.09 -18.94 -2.35
N ILE A 172 6.18 -18.17 -2.39
CA ILE A 172 7.36 -18.36 -1.54
C ILE A 172 7.09 -17.69 -0.20
N SER A 173 7.22 -18.45 0.89
CA SER A 173 7.15 -17.93 2.26
C SER A 173 8.57 -17.79 2.82
N LEU A 174 9.09 -16.56 2.87
CA LEU A 174 10.38 -16.26 3.47
C LEU A 174 10.23 -15.09 4.45
N PRO A 175 10.11 -15.35 5.77
CA PRO A 175 9.78 -14.32 6.76
C PRO A 175 10.76 -13.14 6.75
N TYR A 176 10.22 -11.95 7.01
CA TYR A 176 10.98 -10.69 7.03
C TYR A 176 12.26 -10.72 7.88
N ASN A 177 12.26 -11.43 9.00
CA ASN A 177 13.41 -11.54 9.90
C ASN A 177 14.47 -12.57 9.45
N GLU A 178 14.17 -13.39 8.44
CA GLU A 178 15.05 -14.46 7.96
C GLU A 178 15.62 -14.17 6.57
N ILE A 179 14.94 -13.34 5.78
CA ILE A 179 15.28 -13.08 4.38
C ILE A 179 16.70 -12.55 4.19
N ARG A 180 17.23 -11.75 5.12
CA ARG A 180 18.60 -11.21 5.01
C ARG A 180 19.66 -12.30 5.03
N ASP A 181 19.40 -13.40 5.71
CA ASP A 181 20.32 -14.54 5.79
C ASP A 181 20.09 -15.57 4.66
N ARG A 182 18.88 -15.58 4.09
CA ARG A 182 18.36 -16.64 3.22
C ARG A 182 17.98 -16.18 1.81
N TYR A 183 18.21 -14.93 1.44
CA TYR A 183 17.78 -14.37 0.14
C TYR A 183 18.31 -15.14 -1.07
N ARG A 184 19.44 -15.85 -0.94
CA ARG A 184 20.01 -16.70 -2.00
C ARG A 184 19.14 -17.92 -2.33
N GLU A 185 18.11 -18.21 -1.55
CA GLU A 185 17.09 -19.22 -1.87
C GLU A 185 16.04 -18.69 -2.87
N LEU A 186 16.02 -17.37 -3.13
CA LEU A 186 15.06 -16.75 -4.03
C LEU A 186 15.46 -16.97 -5.51
N PRO A 187 14.47 -17.13 -6.41
CA PRO A 187 14.76 -17.27 -7.84
C PRO A 187 15.31 -15.96 -8.42
N GLU A 188 16.33 -16.08 -9.27
CA GLU A 188 16.92 -14.95 -10.01
C GLU A 188 16.26 -14.72 -11.38
N ASP A 189 15.61 -15.75 -11.91
CA ASP A 189 15.02 -15.78 -13.26
C ASP A 189 13.52 -15.41 -13.28
N LYS A 190 12.94 -15.06 -12.13
CA LYS A 190 11.51 -14.75 -11.99
C LYS A 190 11.28 -13.35 -11.46
N THR A 191 10.19 -12.74 -11.90
CA THR A 191 9.69 -11.48 -11.33
C THR A 191 9.10 -11.73 -9.95
N MET A 192 9.62 -11.08 -8.92
CA MET A 192 9.12 -11.25 -7.56
C MET A 192 8.10 -10.18 -7.18
N ILE A 193 6.88 -10.58 -6.80
CA ILE A 193 5.89 -9.69 -6.20
C ILE A 193 5.94 -9.85 -4.68
N ILE A 194 6.49 -8.85 -3.99
CA ILE A 194 6.73 -8.88 -2.55
C ILE A 194 5.49 -8.41 -1.79
N ILE A 195 5.03 -9.22 -0.84
CA ILE A 195 3.84 -8.93 -0.03
C ILE A 195 4.11 -9.03 1.47
N CYS A 196 3.59 -8.07 2.21
CA CYS A 196 3.48 -8.10 3.66
C CYS A 196 2.09 -7.63 4.09
N ASN A 197 1.92 -7.22 5.34
CA ASN A 197 0.62 -6.74 5.81
C ASN A 197 0.19 -5.43 5.13
N ALA A 198 1.05 -4.40 5.11
CA ALA A 198 0.69 -3.04 4.69
C ALA A 198 1.64 -2.42 3.63
N GLY A 199 2.65 -3.15 3.18
CA GLY A 199 3.65 -2.73 2.18
C GLY A 199 4.99 -2.24 2.75
N SER A 200 5.07 -1.78 4.00
CA SER A 200 6.32 -1.22 4.57
C SER A 200 7.48 -2.22 4.60
N ARG A 201 7.27 -3.39 5.18
CA ARG A 201 8.28 -4.48 5.18
C ARG A 201 8.63 -4.93 3.77
N SER A 202 7.66 -4.96 2.86
CA SER A 202 7.90 -5.31 1.46
C SER A 202 8.84 -4.32 0.78
N TYR A 203 8.65 -3.01 1.03
CA TYR A 203 9.54 -1.96 0.54
C TYR A 203 10.96 -2.12 1.09
N GLU A 204 11.10 -2.36 2.39
CA GLU A 204 12.42 -2.58 2.99
C GLU A 204 13.14 -3.81 2.40
N ILE A 205 12.39 -4.89 2.11
CA ILE A 205 12.94 -6.07 1.44
C ILE A 205 13.30 -5.75 0.00
N GLN A 206 12.47 -5.04 -0.77
CA GLN A 206 12.84 -4.62 -2.13
C GLN A 206 14.14 -3.82 -2.12
N ARG A 207 14.30 -2.86 -1.19
CA ARG A 207 15.55 -2.07 -1.07
C ARG A 207 16.76 -2.92 -0.73
N PHE A 208 16.58 -3.94 0.10
CA PHE A 208 17.64 -4.90 0.43
C PHE A 208 17.99 -5.78 -0.77
N LEU A 209 17.00 -6.32 -1.47
CA LEU A 209 17.21 -7.14 -2.66
C LEU A 209 17.88 -6.33 -3.78
N ASP A 210 17.50 -5.06 -3.98
CA ASP A 210 18.17 -4.13 -4.90
C ASP A 210 19.67 -4.00 -4.60
N TYR A 211 20.03 -3.89 -3.31
CA TYR A 211 21.41 -3.80 -2.87
C TYR A 211 22.20 -5.09 -3.13
N GLU A 212 21.55 -6.25 -2.99
CA GLU A 212 22.14 -7.56 -3.27
C GLU A 212 22.11 -7.96 -4.77
N GLY A 213 21.58 -7.10 -5.65
CA GLY A 213 21.50 -7.36 -7.09
C GLY A 213 20.26 -8.11 -7.57
N TYR A 214 19.27 -8.34 -6.70
CA TYR A 214 17.96 -8.92 -7.03
C TYR A 214 16.95 -7.80 -7.36
N ASP A 215 17.13 -7.14 -8.50
CA ASP A 215 16.37 -5.94 -8.87
C ASP A 215 15.03 -6.20 -9.58
N ASN A 216 14.78 -7.42 -10.06
CA ASN A 216 13.52 -7.82 -10.69
C ASN A 216 12.40 -8.11 -9.67
N SER A 217 12.01 -7.08 -8.91
CA SER A 217 10.96 -7.18 -7.91
C SER A 217 10.04 -5.97 -7.88
N PHE A 218 8.78 -6.23 -7.48
CA PHE A 218 7.73 -5.24 -7.30
C PHE A 218 7.07 -5.43 -5.93
N VAL A 219 6.75 -4.32 -5.26
CA VAL A 219 5.94 -4.34 -4.04
C VAL A 219 4.46 -4.30 -4.40
N LEU A 220 3.66 -5.17 -3.77
CA LEU A 220 2.21 -5.03 -3.82
C LEU A 220 1.75 -3.90 -2.88
N ALA A 221 1.38 -2.76 -3.47
CA ALA A 221 1.00 -1.56 -2.72
C ALA A 221 -0.20 -1.82 -1.78
N GLY A 222 -0.08 -1.35 -0.54
CA GLY A 222 -1.07 -1.61 0.52
C GLY A 222 -1.10 -3.05 1.06
N GLY A 223 -0.27 -3.96 0.53
CA GLY A 223 -0.13 -5.33 1.02
C GLY A 223 -1.43 -6.13 1.11
N ILE A 224 -1.41 -7.18 1.92
CA ILE A 224 -2.59 -8.06 2.10
C ILE A 224 -3.78 -7.35 2.73
N ASN A 225 -3.54 -6.24 3.44
CA ASN A 225 -4.59 -5.46 4.09
C ASN A 225 -5.55 -4.82 3.08
N VAL A 226 -5.05 -4.31 1.95
CA VAL A 226 -5.90 -3.86 0.85
C VAL A 226 -6.58 -5.06 0.20
N VAL A 227 -5.83 -6.10 -0.15
CA VAL A 227 -6.37 -7.28 -0.84
C VAL A 227 -7.55 -7.90 -0.09
N ARG A 228 -7.45 -8.06 1.24
CA ARG A 228 -8.54 -8.61 2.08
C ARG A 228 -9.81 -7.76 2.11
N ARG A 229 -9.72 -6.49 1.74
CA ARG A 229 -10.86 -5.56 1.64
C ARG A 229 -11.45 -5.51 0.24
N MET A 230 -10.80 -6.17 -0.71
CA MET A 230 -11.31 -6.36 -2.04
C MET A 230 -12.05 -7.71 -2.06
N ASN A 231 -13.28 -7.71 -2.56
CA ASN A 231 -14.12 -8.91 -2.60
C ASN A 231 -13.61 -9.90 -3.66
N ILE A 232 -12.56 -10.66 -3.33
CA ILE A 232 -11.82 -11.49 -4.28
C ILE A 232 -11.98 -12.98 -3.97
N SER A 233 -12.28 -13.77 -5.00
CA SER A 233 -12.58 -15.21 -4.90
C SER A 233 -11.37 -16.09 -4.59
N TRP A 234 -10.17 -15.70 -5.00
CA TRP A 234 -8.97 -16.51 -4.82
C TRP A 234 -8.32 -16.39 -3.44
N LEU A 235 -8.79 -15.49 -2.56
CA LEU A 235 -8.26 -15.41 -1.19
C LEU A 235 -8.49 -16.74 -0.45
N PRO A 236 -7.48 -17.28 0.26
CA PRO A 236 -7.70 -18.38 1.18
C PRO A 236 -8.74 -17.95 2.23
N GLN A 237 -9.75 -18.80 2.46
CA GLN A 237 -10.74 -18.53 3.50
C GLN A 237 -10.01 -18.47 4.84
N SER A 238 -10.23 -17.41 5.62
CA SER A 238 -9.71 -17.44 6.99
C SER A 238 -10.51 -18.51 7.74
N THR A 239 -9.81 -19.48 8.30
CA THR A 239 -10.33 -20.16 9.50
C THR A 239 -10.59 -19.04 10.51
N ARG A 240 -11.87 -18.85 10.85
CA ARG A 240 -12.29 -17.90 11.89
C ARG A 240 -11.70 -18.31 13.23
#